data_AF-A0A6P1XY90-F1
#
_entry.id   AF-A0A6P1XY90-F1
#
_cell.length_a   1.000
_cell.length_b   1.000
_cell.length_c   1.000
_cell.angle_alpha   90.00
_cell.angle_beta   90.00
_cell.angle_gamma   90.00
#
_symmetry.space_group_name_H-M   'P 1'
#
loop_
_entity.id
_entity.type
_entity.pdbx_description
1 polymer ?
#
loop_
_entity_poly.entity_id
_entity_poly.type
_entity_poly.pdbx_seq_one_letter_code
_entity_poly.pdbx_strand_id
1 'polypeptide(L)'
;MALEKEKDKTSNTYFNTDISDKPQMQIKRMLNGTFNAGEKMKSTEVYKIINLIIKEDFKALGYKKTKGGMLGFYKQINKFYVIFWFQCSQSAFNFYTGSKFTIEFQLSETDGIGSEAIERHRISHYLTQEELKYITKKENEIRKNMKKPPSNYSLLNMSDDIKKWFMKNYEPIRDVYNNDTDIWLRYIEEKNIKEWAEYFKNIIKRIVGVLEQKAMSQERPLIVIG
;
A
#
# COMPACT_ATOMS: atom_id res chain seq x y z
N MET A 1 53.50 41.99 -39.75
CA MET A 1 52.56 42.81 -38.96
C MET A 1 51.57 41.84 -38.35
N ALA A 2 51.60 41.71 -37.03
CA ALA A 2 50.81 40.75 -36.27
C ALA A 2 49.31 41.06 -36.34
N LEU A 3 48.48 40.02 -36.24
CA LEU A 3 47.32 40.01 -35.33
C LEU A 3 46.76 38.58 -35.18
N GLU A 4 46.73 38.17 -33.92
CA GLU A 4 46.21 36.92 -33.36
C GLU A 4 44.68 36.82 -33.40
N LYS A 5 44.18 35.57 -33.41
CA LYS A 5 43.26 34.95 -32.43
C LYS A 5 42.63 33.70 -33.09
N GLU A 6 43.04 32.47 -32.72
CA GLU A 6 42.39 31.59 -31.69
C GLU A 6 40.86 31.59 -31.81
N LYS A 7 40.08 30.49 -31.88
CA LYS A 7 40.10 29.10 -31.36
C LYS A 7 38.80 28.48 -31.95
N ASP A 8 38.50 27.19 -32.04
CA ASP A 8 39.09 25.93 -31.61
C ASP A 8 38.43 24.81 -32.44
N LYS A 9 39.15 23.69 -32.61
CA LYS A 9 38.71 22.52 -33.37
C LYS A 9 37.85 21.61 -32.51
N THR A 10 36.83 21.06 -33.15
CA THR A 10 36.17 19.76 -32.89
C THR A 10 36.97 18.77 -32.04
N SER A 11 36.33 18.11 -31.08
CA SER A 11 36.54 16.67 -30.82
C SER A 11 35.38 16.06 -30.01
N ASN A 12 34.83 15.02 -30.60
CA ASN A 12 33.87 14.07 -30.06
C ASN A 12 34.62 13.12 -29.09
N THR A 13 34.10 12.87 -27.89
CA THR A 13 34.52 11.70 -27.08
C THR A 13 33.38 11.16 -26.23
N TYR A 14 33.16 9.85 -26.41
CA TYR A 14 32.26 8.98 -25.67
C TYR A 14 32.79 8.68 -24.25
N PHE A 15 31.84 8.53 -23.30
CA PHE A 15 31.83 7.70 -22.07
C PHE A 15 33.02 7.65 -21.10
N ASN A 16 32.73 8.01 -19.83
CA ASN A 16 33.09 7.22 -18.62
C ASN A 16 32.27 7.77 -17.42
N THR A 17 31.23 7.05 -16.99
CA THR A 17 31.16 6.23 -15.76
C THR A 17 31.41 6.99 -14.45
N ASP A 18 30.33 7.32 -13.74
CA ASP A 18 30.30 7.21 -12.28
C ASP A 18 28.99 6.52 -11.85
N ILE A 19 29.06 5.18 -11.81
CA ILE A 19 28.02 4.27 -11.31
C ILE A 19 28.50 3.69 -9.95
N SER A 20 29.18 4.48 -9.12
CA SER A 20 29.70 4.04 -7.81
C SER A 20 28.84 4.53 -6.63
N ASP A 21 28.11 5.64 -6.76
CA ASP A 21 27.42 6.26 -5.61
C ASP A 21 25.94 5.88 -5.42
N LYS A 22 25.29 5.29 -6.43
CA LYS A 22 23.86 4.91 -6.33
C LYS A 22 23.55 3.90 -5.21
N PRO A 23 24.37 2.85 -4.97
CA PRO A 23 24.08 1.88 -3.91
C PRO A 23 24.19 2.50 -2.51
N GLN A 24 25.21 3.34 -2.28
CA GLN A 24 25.41 3.99 -0.98
C GLN A 24 24.33 5.02 -0.66
N MET A 25 23.86 5.76 -1.67
CA MET A 25 22.75 6.70 -1.51
C MET A 25 21.42 5.98 -1.20
N GLN A 26 21.17 4.82 -1.79
CA GLN A 26 19.99 4.00 -1.47
C GLN A 26 20.05 3.41 -0.06
N ILE A 27 21.22 2.95 0.39
CA ILE A 27 21.41 2.43 1.75
C ILE A 27 21.26 3.55 2.79
N LYS A 28 21.80 4.75 2.53
CA LYS A 28 21.66 5.92 3.41
C LYS A 28 20.22 6.45 3.46
N ARG A 29 19.46 6.37 2.35
CA ARG A 29 18.01 6.68 2.30
C ARG A 29 17.16 5.67 3.09
N MET A 30 17.53 4.38 3.04
CA MET A 30 16.85 3.33 3.81
C MET A 30 17.04 3.47 5.33
N LEU A 31 18.14 4.07 5.78
CA LEU A 31 18.44 4.24 7.20
C LEU A 31 17.87 5.55 7.80
N ASN A 32 17.61 6.57 6.99
CA ASN A 32 17.28 7.93 7.48
C ASN A 32 15.84 8.43 7.20
N GLY A 33 14.95 7.59 6.63
CA GLY A 33 13.49 7.80 6.67
C GLY A 33 12.95 9.16 6.18
N THR A 34 13.68 9.88 5.33
CA THR A 34 13.27 11.19 4.83
C THR A 34 13.13 11.13 3.32
N PHE A 35 11.88 11.02 2.86
CA PHE A 35 11.53 11.24 1.46
C PHE A 35 11.57 12.75 1.17
N ASN A 36 12.24 13.14 0.09
CA ASN A 36 12.25 14.52 -0.36
C ASN A 36 10.85 14.92 -0.86
N ALA A 37 10.42 16.14 -0.52
CA ALA A 37 9.19 16.72 -1.04
C ALA A 37 9.26 16.81 -2.58
N GLY A 38 8.62 15.86 -3.27
CA GLY A 38 8.55 15.80 -4.74
C GLY A 38 8.80 14.41 -5.34
N GLU A 39 9.35 13.45 -4.59
CA GLU A 39 9.51 12.07 -5.07
C GLU A 39 8.17 11.32 -5.04
N LYS A 40 7.76 10.75 -6.19
CA LYS A 40 6.55 9.93 -6.32
C LYS A 40 6.77 8.59 -5.62
N MET A 41 5.96 8.30 -4.60
CA MET A 41 6.01 7.00 -3.94
C MET A 41 5.35 5.91 -4.80
N LYS A 42 6.12 4.89 -5.17
CA LYS A 42 5.65 3.72 -5.94
C LYS A 42 5.00 2.70 -5.02
N SER A 43 4.06 1.89 -5.55
CA SER A 43 3.44 0.79 -4.80
C SER A 43 4.48 -0.19 -4.24
N THR A 44 5.57 -0.43 -4.96
CA THR A 44 6.68 -1.28 -4.49
C THR A 44 7.37 -0.75 -3.24
N GLU A 45 7.40 0.57 -3.02
CA GLU A 45 7.95 1.18 -1.81
C GLU A 45 6.98 1.04 -0.63
N VAL A 46 5.68 1.29 -0.87
CA VAL A 46 4.62 1.04 0.11
C VAL A 46 4.69 -0.40 0.60
N TYR A 47 4.76 -1.36 -0.33
CA TYR A 47 4.89 -2.78 -0.02
C TYR A 47 6.17 -3.10 0.73
N LYS A 48 7.30 -2.47 0.42
CA LYS A 48 8.54 -2.67 1.18
C LYS A 48 8.36 -2.21 2.63
N ILE A 49 7.81 -1.02 2.86
CA ILE A 49 7.59 -0.45 4.20
C ILE A 49 6.67 -1.35 5.02
N ILE A 50 5.51 -1.73 4.47
CA ILE A 50 4.56 -2.63 5.15
C ILE A 50 5.24 -3.97 5.47
N ASN A 51 5.92 -4.56 4.49
CA ASN A 51 6.58 -5.86 4.66
C ASN A 51 7.67 -5.82 5.75
N LEU A 52 8.43 -4.72 5.90
CA LEU A 52 9.42 -4.59 6.97
C LEU A 52 8.79 -4.67 8.37
N ILE A 53 7.54 -4.21 8.52
CA ILE A 53 6.84 -4.17 9.80
C ILE A 53 6.20 -5.51 10.14
N ILE A 54 5.56 -6.17 9.16
CA ILE A 54 4.71 -7.33 9.45
C ILE A 54 5.35 -8.69 9.13
N LYS A 55 6.42 -8.74 8.32
CA LYS A 55 6.92 -10.01 7.75
C LYS A 55 7.34 -11.02 8.81
N GLU A 56 8.08 -10.61 9.83
CA GLU A 56 8.60 -11.55 10.82
C GLU A 56 7.49 -12.11 11.71
N ASP A 57 6.47 -11.32 12.03
CA ASP A 57 5.27 -11.77 12.74
C ASP A 57 4.52 -12.86 11.96
N PHE A 58 4.26 -12.64 10.67
CA PHE A 58 3.52 -13.61 9.87
C PHE A 58 4.36 -14.83 9.52
N LYS A 59 5.68 -14.67 9.33
CA LYS A 59 6.61 -15.78 9.19
C LYS A 59 6.60 -16.67 10.44
N ALA A 60 6.59 -16.10 11.64
CA ALA A 60 6.50 -16.86 12.89
C ALA A 60 5.18 -17.64 13.01
N LEU A 61 4.10 -17.14 12.41
CA LEU A 61 2.80 -17.81 12.32
C LEU A 61 2.71 -18.88 11.20
N GLY A 62 3.81 -19.10 10.46
CA GLY A 62 3.89 -20.08 9.37
C GLY A 62 3.45 -19.57 8.01
N TYR A 63 3.19 -18.26 7.85
CA TYR A 63 2.83 -17.69 6.56
C TYR A 63 4.06 -17.55 5.65
N LYS A 64 3.85 -17.84 4.38
CA LYS A 64 4.80 -17.61 3.29
C LYS A 64 4.36 -16.38 2.51
N LYS A 65 5.32 -15.65 1.94
CA LYS A 65 5.02 -14.52 1.05
C LYS A 65 4.56 -15.05 -0.31
N THR A 66 3.54 -14.43 -0.89
CA THR A 66 3.08 -14.75 -2.25
C THR A 66 4.10 -14.31 -3.31
N LYS A 67 4.04 -14.94 -4.49
CA LYS A 67 4.77 -14.48 -5.68
C LYS A 67 3.89 -13.50 -6.45
N GLY A 68 4.47 -12.45 -7.02
CA GLY A 68 3.75 -11.50 -7.88
C GLY A 68 4.00 -10.02 -7.56
N GLY A 69 3.21 -9.15 -8.18
CA GLY A 69 3.36 -7.70 -8.10
C GLY A 69 2.76 -7.04 -6.84
N MET A 70 1.90 -7.75 -6.10
CA MET A 70 1.30 -7.27 -4.85
C MET A 70 1.98 -7.90 -3.64
N LEU A 71 2.03 -7.18 -2.51
CA LEU A 71 2.46 -7.76 -1.25
C LEU A 71 1.34 -8.62 -0.68
N GLY A 72 1.54 -9.94 -0.64
CA GLY A 72 0.63 -10.84 0.06
C GLY A 72 1.35 -11.95 0.78
N PHE A 73 0.59 -12.63 1.62
CA PHE A 73 1.02 -13.75 2.43
C PHE A 73 -0.04 -14.83 2.39
N TYR A 74 0.38 -16.09 2.48
CA TYR A 74 -0.51 -17.23 2.52
C TYR A 74 -0.01 -18.28 3.51
N LYS A 75 -0.95 -19.06 4.05
CA LYS A 75 -0.68 -20.26 4.84
C LYS A 75 -1.64 -21.35 4.39
N GLN A 76 -1.10 -22.53 4.12
CA GLN A 76 -1.94 -23.68 3.80
C GLN A 76 -2.41 -24.35 5.09
N ILE A 77 -3.71 -24.60 5.18
CA ILE A 77 -4.40 -25.32 6.23
C ILE A 77 -5.17 -26.44 5.54
N ASN A 78 -4.67 -27.67 5.68
CA ASN A 78 -5.16 -28.86 4.98
C ASN A 78 -5.22 -28.61 3.46
N LYS A 79 -6.38 -28.77 2.82
CA LYS A 79 -6.56 -28.48 1.38
C LYS A 79 -6.79 -27.00 1.03
N PHE A 80 -6.88 -26.11 2.02
CA PHE A 80 -7.19 -24.70 1.79
C PHE A 80 -5.99 -23.78 2.05
N TYR A 81 -6.03 -22.61 1.44
CA TYR A 81 -5.09 -21.51 1.61
C TYR A 81 -5.81 -20.33 2.23
N VAL A 82 -5.29 -19.87 3.37
CA VAL A 82 -5.65 -18.58 3.97
C VAL A 82 -4.67 -17.56 3.43
N ILE A 83 -5.18 -16.55 2.73
CA ILE A 83 -4.38 -15.56 2.00
C ILE A 83 -4.82 -14.15 2.43
N PHE A 84 -3.87 -13.25 2.59
CA PHE A 84 -4.15 -11.82 2.68
C PHE A 84 -3.13 -11.01 1.88
N TRP A 85 -3.53 -9.86 1.35
CA TRP A 85 -2.64 -8.99 0.59
C TRP A 85 -3.03 -7.52 0.68
N PHE A 86 -2.06 -6.68 0.29
CA PHE A 86 -2.19 -5.24 0.22
C PHE A 86 -2.31 -4.83 -1.25
N GLN A 87 -3.35 -4.07 -1.56
CA GLN A 87 -3.60 -3.56 -2.90
C GLN A 87 -3.52 -2.04 -2.89
N CYS A 88 -2.48 -1.47 -3.50
CA CYS A 88 -2.44 -0.03 -3.79
C CYS A 88 -3.48 0.33 -4.87
N SER A 89 -4.03 1.53 -4.77
CA SER A 89 -4.90 2.10 -5.80
C SER A 89 -4.18 2.15 -7.14
N GLN A 90 -4.92 1.94 -8.24
CA GLN A 90 -4.40 2.11 -9.60
C GLN A 90 -4.06 3.57 -9.91
N SER A 91 -4.68 4.52 -9.19
CA SER A 91 -4.33 5.94 -9.29
C SER A 91 -2.92 6.17 -8.77
N ALA A 92 -2.09 6.80 -9.61
CA ALA A 92 -0.73 7.17 -9.24
C ALA A 92 -0.70 8.09 -8.02
N PHE A 93 0.40 8.03 -7.27
CA PHE A 93 0.65 8.94 -6.16
C PHE A 93 0.61 10.40 -6.61
N ASN A 94 -0.21 11.19 -5.92
CA ASN A 94 -0.31 12.63 -6.11
C ASN A 94 0.40 13.35 -4.96
N PHE A 95 1.22 14.35 -5.27
CA PHE A 95 1.99 15.07 -4.26
C PHE A 95 1.13 15.78 -3.20
N TYR A 96 -0.08 16.24 -3.58
CA TYR A 96 -0.96 16.99 -2.68
C TYR A 96 -1.93 16.11 -1.91
N THR A 97 -2.41 15.03 -2.53
CA THR A 97 -3.46 14.16 -1.96
C THR A 97 -2.98 12.75 -1.60
N GLY A 98 -1.71 12.44 -1.88
CA GLY A 98 -1.10 11.14 -1.67
C GLY A 98 -1.67 10.06 -2.59
N SER A 99 -1.71 8.84 -2.07
CA SER A 99 -2.48 7.72 -2.63
C SER A 99 -3.09 6.90 -1.49
N LYS A 100 -3.56 5.70 -1.80
CA LYS A 100 -4.30 4.85 -0.89
C LYS A 100 -4.10 3.37 -1.20
N PHE A 101 -4.27 2.51 -0.21
CA PHE A 101 -4.27 1.06 -0.38
C PHE A 101 -5.40 0.41 0.42
N THR A 102 -5.76 -0.83 0.11
CA THR A 102 -6.68 -1.64 0.90
C THR A 102 -6.04 -2.98 1.25
N ILE A 103 -6.69 -3.73 2.13
CA ILE A 103 -6.27 -5.07 2.57
C ILE A 103 -7.41 -6.02 2.23
N GLU A 104 -7.09 -7.10 1.54
CA GLU A 104 -8.06 -8.15 1.20
C GLU A 104 -7.63 -9.48 1.81
N PHE A 105 -8.63 -10.32 2.08
CA PHE A 105 -8.50 -11.64 2.66
C PHE A 105 -9.24 -12.65 1.79
N GLN A 106 -8.70 -13.85 1.70
CA GLN A 106 -9.22 -14.91 0.87
C GLN A 106 -9.01 -16.27 1.55
N LEU A 107 -10.03 -17.12 1.45
CA LEU A 107 -9.95 -18.56 1.70
C LEU A 107 -10.23 -19.28 0.38
N SER A 108 -9.26 -20.04 -0.12
CA SER A 108 -9.32 -20.68 -1.44
C SER A 108 -8.65 -22.06 -1.46
N GLU A 109 -8.92 -22.86 -2.48
CA GLU A 109 -8.20 -24.14 -2.70
C GLU A 109 -6.86 -23.96 -3.43
N THR A 110 -6.55 -22.74 -3.89
CA THR A 110 -5.29 -22.36 -4.54
C THR A 110 -4.60 -21.24 -3.77
N ASP A 111 -3.28 -21.07 -3.95
CA ASP A 111 -2.48 -20.00 -3.32
C ASP A 111 -2.46 -18.67 -4.12
N GLY A 112 -3.25 -18.60 -5.19
CA GLY A 112 -3.33 -17.43 -6.07
C GLY A 112 -4.10 -16.27 -5.45
N ILE A 113 -3.50 -15.07 -5.42
CA ILE A 113 -4.21 -13.86 -5.02
C ILE A 113 -5.33 -13.56 -6.04
N GLY A 114 -6.55 -13.42 -5.54
CA GLY A 114 -7.70 -13.02 -6.34
C GLY A 114 -8.22 -14.11 -7.28
N SER A 115 -7.77 -15.36 -7.09
CA SER A 115 -8.36 -16.53 -7.74
C SER A 115 -9.76 -16.83 -7.19
N GLU A 116 -10.41 -17.84 -7.76
CA GLU A 116 -11.67 -18.35 -7.24
C GLU A 116 -11.52 -18.77 -5.77
N ALA A 117 -12.45 -18.32 -4.95
CA ALA A 117 -12.36 -18.40 -3.51
C ALA A 117 -13.70 -18.81 -2.91
N ILE A 118 -13.61 -19.59 -1.84
CA ILE A 118 -14.76 -19.95 -1.00
C ILE A 118 -15.26 -18.70 -0.27
N GLU A 119 -14.31 -17.85 0.13
CA GLU A 119 -14.58 -16.57 0.77
C GLU A 119 -13.53 -15.56 0.33
N ARG A 120 -13.97 -14.35 -0.03
CA ARG A 120 -13.09 -13.23 -0.30
C ARG A 120 -13.74 -11.94 0.12
N HIS A 121 -13.10 -11.24 1.06
CA HIS A 121 -13.60 -9.98 1.59
C HIS A 121 -12.48 -8.97 1.80
N ARG A 122 -12.83 -7.69 1.64
CA ARG A 122 -11.98 -6.59 2.08
C ARG A 122 -12.01 -6.48 3.59
N ILE A 123 -11.01 -5.77 4.13
CA ILE A 123 -10.82 -5.65 5.56
C ILE A 123 -12.05 -5.16 6.32
N SER A 124 -12.83 -4.24 5.74
CA SER A 124 -14.05 -3.68 6.34
C SER A 124 -15.01 -4.73 6.86
N HIS A 125 -15.14 -5.85 6.15
CA HIS A 125 -16.00 -6.95 6.54
C HIS A 125 -15.72 -7.46 7.97
N TYR A 126 -14.45 -7.48 8.38
CA TYR A 126 -14.02 -8.08 9.66
C TYR A 126 -13.76 -7.07 10.78
N LEU A 127 -13.95 -5.77 10.51
CA LEU A 127 -13.68 -4.72 11.48
C LEU A 127 -14.85 -4.58 12.46
N THR A 128 -14.49 -4.32 13.70
CA THR A 128 -15.42 -3.89 14.76
C THR A 128 -15.80 -2.42 14.57
N GLN A 129 -16.89 -2.00 15.19
CA GLN A 129 -17.33 -0.60 15.15
C GLN A 129 -16.28 0.36 15.74
N GLU A 130 -15.53 -0.04 16.77
CA GLU A 130 -14.46 0.79 17.33
C GLU A 130 -13.26 0.91 16.38
N GLU A 131 -12.88 -0.15 15.68
CA GLU A 131 -11.84 -0.09 14.65
C GLU A 131 -12.28 0.81 13.48
N LEU A 132 -13.53 0.72 13.05
CA LEU A 132 -14.11 1.57 12.00
C LEU A 132 -14.13 3.05 12.40
N LYS A 133 -14.51 3.36 13.65
CA LYS A 133 -14.43 4.73 14.21
C LYS A 133 -13.00 5.25 14.21
N TYR A 134 -12.05 4.44 14.68
CA TYR A 134 -10.64 4.82 14.69
C TYR A 134 -10.12 5.12 13.29
N ILE A 135 -10.39 4.24 12.32
CA ILE A 135 -9.98 4.43 10.93
C ILE A 135 -10.57 5.71 10.36
N THR A 136 -11.88 5.95 10.58
CA THR A 136 -12.56 7.18 10.12
C THR A 136 -11.89 8.43 10.70
N LYS A 137 -11.57 8.43 12.00
CA LYS A 137 -10.87 9.54 12.66
C LYS A 137 -9.48 9.75 12.04
N LYS A 138 -8.68 8.70 11.92
CA LYS A 138 -7.31 8.77 11.40
C LYS A 138 -7.26 9.22 9.93
N GLU A 139 -8.19 8.74 9.11
CA GLU A 139 -8.38 9.20 7.74
C GLU A 139 -8.68 10.69 7.63
N ASN A 140 -9.50 11.23 8.54
CA ASN A 140 -9.78 12.65 8.62
C ASN A 140 -8.58 13.46 9.12
N GLU A 141 -7.77 12.92 10.03
CA GLU A 141 -6.50 13.54 10.46
C GLU A 141 -5.51 13.64 9.28
N ILE A 142 -5.35 12.58 8.48
CA ILE A 142 -4.49 12.59 7.30
C ILE A 142 -4.95 13.64 6.28
N ARG A 143 -6.27 13.74 6.03
CA ARG A 143 -6.84 14.76 5.13
C ARG A 143 -6.59 16.18 5.60
N LYS A 144 -6.73 16.45 6.91
CA LYS A 144 -6.45 17.77 7.48
C LYS A 144 -5.01 18.23 7.26
N ASN A 145 -4.07 17.29 7.21
CA ASN A 145 -2.64 17.57 7.04
C ASN A 145 -2.22 17.66 5.56
N MET A 146 -3.13 17.45 4.61
CA MET A 146 -2.82 17.57 3.19
C MET A 146 -2.50 19.01 2.81
N LYS A 147 -1.47 19.16 1.97
CA LYS A 147 -1.16 20.44 1.34
C LYS A 147 -2.24 20.77 0.31
N LYS A 148 -2.70 22.02 0.32
CA LYS A 148 -3.53 22.53 -0.78
C LYS A 148 -2.63 22.83 -1.98
N PRO A 149 -3.04 22.47 -3.21
CA PRO A 149 -2.29 22.86 -4.39
C PRO A 149 -2.40 24.37 -4.64
N PRO A 150 -1.41 24.97 -5.33
CA PRO A 150 -1.52 26.34 -5.80
C PRO A 150 -2.63 26.45 -6.86
N SER A 151 -3.16 27.66 -7.07
CA SER A 151 -4.27 27.91 -8.01
C SER A 151 -3.95 27.55 -9.46
N ASN A 152 -2.67 27.61 -9.85
CA ASN A 152 -2.19 27.24 -11.19
C ASN A 152 -1.94 25.73 -11.36
N TYR A 153 -2.30 24.89 -10.38
CA TYR A 153 -2.14 23.44 -10.51
C TYR A 153 -3.04 22.89 -11.62
N SER A 154 -2.49 22.02 -12.47
CA SER A 154 -3.14 21.59 -13.72
C SER A 154 -4.53 20.99 -13.50
N LEU A 155 -4.70 20.11 -12.51
CA LEU A 155 -6.00 19.49 -12.21
C LEU A 155 -7.09 20.49 -11.77
N LEU A 156 -6.71 21.65 -11.24
CA LEU A 156 -7.67 22.70 -10.85
C LEU A 156 -8.13 23.56 -12.03
N ASN A 157 -7.42 23.50 -13.16
CA ASN A 157 -7.69 24.25 -14.37
C ASN A 157 -8.20 23.34 -15.51
N MET A 158 -8.54 22.09 -15.19
CA MET A 158 -9.26 21.17 -16.08
C MET A 158 -10.79 21.38 -15.97
N SER A 159 -11.59 20.49 -16.57
CA SER A 159 -13.05 20.54 -16.47
C SER A 159 -13.53 20.54 -15.02
N ASP A 160 -14.71 21.12 -14.78
CA ASP A 160 -15.32 21.19 -13.45
C ASP A 160 -15.48 19.80 -12.81
N ASP A 161 -15.78 18.77 -13.60
CA ASP A 161 -15.87 17.39 -13.11
C ASP A 161 -14.52 16.87 -12.58
N ILE A 162 -13.43 17.11 -13.31
CA ILE A 162 -12.08 16.69 -12.89
C ILE A 162 -11.67 17.47 -11.63
N LYS A 163 -11.93 18.78 -11.61
CA LYS A 163 -11.67 19.63 -10.45
C LYS A 163 -12.45 19.16 -9.24
N LYS A 164 -13.75 18.90 -9.37
CA LYS A 164 -14.63 18.41 -8.29
C LYS A 164 -14.17 17.04 -7.79
N TRP A 165 -13.84 16.13 -8.70
CA TRP A 165 -13.27 14.81 -8.36
C TRP A 165 -11.97 14.94 -7.57
N PHE A 166 -11.06 15.82 -7.99
CA PHE A 166 -9.80 16.05 -7.30
C PHE A 166 -10.04 16.65 -5.90
N MET A 167 -10.88 17.69 -5.81
CA MET A 167 -11.19 18.38 -4.56
C MET A 167 -11.90 17.50 -3.53
N LYS A 168 -12.63 16.46 -3.97
CA LYS A 168 -13.23 15.46 -3.08
C LYS A 168 -12.22 14.76 -2.16
N ASN A 169 -10.93 14.71 -2.53
CA ASN A 169 -9.89 14.14 -1.66
C ASN A 169 -9.71 14.90 -0.34
N TYR A 170 -10.05 16.19 -0.31
CA TYR A 170 -9.95 17.05 0.87
C TYR A 170 -11.21 17.05 1.72
N GLU A 171 -12.32 16.53 1.21
CA GLU A 171 -13.58 16.48 1.95
C GLU A 171 -13.45 15.50 3.13
N PRO A 172 -13.86 15.90 4.34
CA PRO A 172 -13.87 15.00 5.48
C PRO A 172 -14.87 13.88 5.25
N ILE A 173 -14.53 12.69 5.71
CA ILE A 173 -15.48 11.60 5.86
C ILE A 173 -16.42 11.98 6.99
N ARG A 174 -17.72 12.12 6.69
CA ARG A 174 -18.74 12.55 7.65
C ARG A 174 -19.30 11.37 8.45
N ASP A 175 -19.54 10.27 7.75
CA ASP A 175 -20.12 9.07 8.35
C ASP A 175 -19.03 8.08 8.75
N VAL A 176 -19.20 7.43 9.88
CA VAL A 176 -18.31 6.33 10.28
C VAL A 176 -18.44 5.22 9.24
N TYR A 177 -17.29 4.68 8.80
CA TYR A 177 -17.29 3.52 7.92
C TYR A 177 -18.09 2.36 8.53
N ASN A 178 -18.71 1.56 7.68
CA ASN A 178 -19.37 0.32 8.08
C ASN A 178 -18.73 -0.89 7.40
N ASN A 179 -19.18 -2.09 7.76
CA ASN A 179 -18.64 -3.35 7.25
C ASN A 179 -18.87 -3.57 5.75
N ASP A 180 -19.80 -2.84 5.15
CA ASP A 180 -20.09 -2.87 3.71
C ASP A 180 -19.32 -1.80 2.93
N THR A 181 -18.60 -0.92 3.63
CA THR A 181 -17.87 0.17 2.98
C THR A 181 -16.54 -0.30 2.45
N ASP A 182 -16.21 0.11 1.23
CA ASP A 182 -14.88 -0.09 0.68
C ASP A 182 -13.86 0.90 1.27
N ILE A 183 -13.05 0.42 2.22
CA ILE A 183 -12.06 1.25 2.91
C ILE A 183 -10.74 1.27 2.13
N TRP A 184 -10.37 2.48 1.70
CA TRP A 184 -9.08 2.77 1.11
C TRP A 184 -8.25 3.65 2.04
N LEU A 185 -7.26 3.02 2.68
CA LEU A 185 -6.35 3.60 3.65
C LEU A 185 -5.38 4.56 2.99
N ARG A 186 -5.55 5.84 3.30
CA ARG A 186 -4.81 6.92 2.69
C ARG A 186 -3.42 7.09 3.29
N TYR A 187 -2.46 7.43 2.44
CA TYR A 187 -1.14 7.86 2.85
C TYR A 187 -0.66 9.01 1.97
N ILE A 188 -0.08 10.03 2.59
CA ILE A 188 0.59 11.15 1.92
C ILE A 188 2.11 11.11 2.11
N GLU A 189 2.58 10.31 3.08
CA GLU A 189 3.99 10.14 3.42
C GLU A 189 4.23 8.75 4.02
N GLU A 190 5.51 8.36 4.16
CA GLU A 190 5.93 7.08 4.74
C GLU A 190 5.37 6.86 6.14
N LYS A 191 5.31 7.92 6.96
CA LYS A 191 4.79 7.85 8.32
C LYS A 191 3.39 7.26 8.37
N ASN A 192 2.49 7.66 7.45
CA ASN A 192 1.13 7.13 7.44
C ASN A 192 1.11 5.62 7.13
N ILE A 193 1.99 5.16 6.24
CA ILE A 193 2.09 3.73 5.89
C ILE A 193 2.55 2.92 7.10
N LYS A 194 3.56 3.42 7.83
CA LYS A 194 4.03 2.79 9.07
C LYS A 194 2.93 2.72 10.12
N GLU A 195 2.25 3.84 10.35
CA GLU A 195 1.13 3.91 11.30
C GLU A 195 0.01 2.93 10.94
N TRP A 196 -0.36 2.84 9.66
CA TRP A 196 -1.35 1.86 9.21
C TRP A 196 -0.87 0.42 9.37
N ALA A 197 0.36 0.11 8.97
CA ALA A 197 0.92 -1.23 9.07
C ALA A 197 0.97 -1.72 10.53
N GLU A 198 1.40 -0.87 11.46
CA GLU A 198 1.41 -1.19 12.89
C GLU A 198 0.00 -1.38 13.44
N TYR A 199 -0.94 -0.48 13.09
CA TYR A 199 -2.33 -0.59 13.54
C TYR A 199 -2.98 -1.90 13.08
N PHE A 200 -2.82 -2.24 11.79
CA PHE A 200 -3.48 -3.42 11.23
C PHE A 200 -2.77 -4.74 11.55
N LYS A 201 -1.53 -4.73 12.05
CA LYS A 201 -0.76 -5.95 12.30
C LYS A 201 -1.52 -6.97 13.15
N ASN A 202 -2.07 -6.56 14.29
CA ASN A 202 -2.83 -7.44 15.17
C ASN A 202 -4.25 -7.72 14.67
N ILE A 203 -4.85 -6.79 13.93
CA ILE A 203 -6.16 -6.97 13.29
C ILE A 203 -6.06 -8.07 12.24
N ILE A 204 -5.06 -8.02 11.37
CA ILE A 204 -4.80 -9.06 10.36
C ILE A 204 -4.59 -10.41 11.05
N LYS A 205 -3.79 -10.49 12.13
CA LYS A 205 -3.62 -11.75 12.90
C LYS A 205 -4.95 -12.31 13.39
N ARG A 206 -5.83 -11.46 13.94
CA ARG A 206 -7.17 -11.86 14.38
C ARG A 206 -7.99 -12.42 13.20
N ILE A 207 -8.02 -11.71 12.09
CA ILE A 207 -8.82 -12.08 10.90
C ILE A 207 -8.32 -13.40 10.32
N VAL A 208 -7.02 -13.55 10.10
CA VAL A 208 -6.49 -14.79 9.54
C VAL A 208 -6.66 -15.96 10.51
N GLY A 209 -6.64 -15.73 11.82
CA GLY A 209 -7.02 -16.74 12.82
C GLY A 209 -8.45 -17.26 12.65
N VAL A 210 -9.41 -16.38 12.37
CA VAL A 210 -10.80 -16.77 12.07
C VAL A 210 -10.86 -17.62 10.80
N LEU A 211 -10.16 -17.21 9.75
CA LEU A 211 -10.12 -17.94 8.47
C LEU A 211 -9.42 -19.30 8.60
N GLU A 212 -8.36 -19.40 9.41
CA GLU A 212 -7.68 -20.66 9.73
C GLU A 212 -8.63 -21.63 10.45
N GLN A 213 -9.42 -21.16 11.43
CA GLN A 213 -10.43 -22.00 12.09
C GLN A 213 -11.50 -22.49 11.12
N LYS A 214 -11.95 -21.60 10.22
CA LYS A 214 -12.90 -21.98 9.18
C LYS A 214 -12.31 -23.05 8.26
N ALA A 215 -11.07 -22.87 7.79
CA ALA A 215 -10.37 -23.86 6.97
C ALA A 215 -10.26 -25.23 7.65
N MET A 216 -9.95 -25.27 8.96
CA MET A 216 -9.90 -26.52 9.74
C MET A 216 -11.27 -27.19 9.89
N SER A 217 -12.35 -26.41 10.04
CA SER A 217 -13.71 -26.94 10.24
C SER A 217 -14.31 -27.58 8.99
N GLN A 218 -13.91 -27.15 7.80
CA GLN A 218 -14.42 -27.63 6.52
C GLN A 218 -14.04 -29.10 6.21
N GLU A 219 -13.11 -29.69 6.96
CA GLU A 219 -12.75 -31.11 6.82
C GLU A 219 -13.45 -32.05 7.79
N ARG A 220 -14.25 -31.57 8.75
CA ARG A 220 -15.00 -32.49 9.62
C ARG A 220 -16.22 -33.00 8.86
N PRO A 221 -16.30 -34.30 8.50
CA PRO A 221 -17.56 -34.87 8.08
C PRO A 221 -18.52 -34.73 9.26
N LEU A 222 -19.78 -34.41 8.99
CA LEU A 222 -20.87 -34.75 9.90
C LEU A 222 -20.76 -36.26 10.14
N ILE A 223 -20.22 -36.66 11.29
CA ILE A 223 -20.39 -38.02 11.78
C ILE A 223 -21.88 -38.10 12.09
N VAL A 224 -22.65 -38.65 11.16
CA VAL A 224 -24.02 -39.08 11.43
C VAL A 224 -23.88 -40.28 12.35
N ILE A 225 -24.07 -40.05 13.64
CA ILE A 225 -24.21 -41.12 14.62
C ILE A 225 -25.72 -41.40 14.72
N GLY A 226 -26.13 -42.58 14.26
CA GLY A 226 -27.49 -43.12 14.44
C GLY A 226 -28.19 -43.43 13.13
#